data_AF-A0A929G010-F1
#
_entry.id   AF-A0A929G010-F1
#
_cell.length_a   1.000
_cell.length_b   1.000
_cell.length_c   1.000
_cell.angle_alpha   90.00
_cell.angle_beta   90.00
_cell.angle_gamma   90.00
#
_symmetry.space_group_name_H-M   'P 1'
#
loop_
_entity.id
_entity.type
_entity.pdbx_description
1 polymer ?
#
loop_
_entity_poly.entity_id
_entity_poly.type
_entity_poly.pdbx_seq_one_letter_code
_entity_poly.pdbx_strand_id
1 'polypeptide(L)' 'MIGVDPAALAVSARAAQWELDAVAFHLPRGEIRPDDCRGLAEALADLAMTMRRYANETERTEPHPGRLAVREEPPA' A
#
# COMPACT_ATOMS: atom_id res chain seq x y z
N MET A 1 4.18 -9.94 -19.00
CA MET A 1 4.39 -9.38 -17.65
C MET A 1 3.01 -9.09 -17.09
N ILE A 2 2.59 -9.82 -16.06
CA ILE A 2 1.32 -9.53 -15.37
C ILE A 2 1.65 -8.41 -14.40
N GLY A 3 1.32 -7.17 -14.76
CA GLY A 3 1.32 -6.09 -13.78
C GLY A 3 0.18 -6.31 -12.79
N VAL A 4 0.44 -6.14 -11.50
CA VAL A 4 -0.49 -5.86 -10.41
C VAL A 4 -1.64 -5.02 -10.95
N ASP A 5 -2.78 -5.69 -10.95
CA ASP A 5 -4.05 -5.15 -11.38
C ASP A 5 -4.46 -3.99 -10.46
N PRO A 6 -4.68 -2.76 -10.99
CA PRO A 6 -5.26 -1.66 -10.22
C PRO A 6 -6.56 -2.05 -9.51
N ALA A 7 -7.31 -3.01 -10.04
CA ALA A 7 -8.49 -3.55 -9.37
C ALA A 7 -8.13 -4.33 -8.10
N ALA A 8 -7.01 -5.06 -8.06
CA ALA A 8 -6.56 -5.74 -6.85
C ALA A 8 -6.17 -4.75 -5.74
N LEU A 9 -5.54 -3.63 -6.11
CA LEU A 9 -5.27 -2.54 -5.18
C LEU A 9 -6.58 -1.92 -4.65
N ALA A 10 -7.56 -1.67 -5.52
CA ALA A 10 -8.86 -1.13 -5.12
C ALA A 10 -9.64 -2.08 -4.19
N VAL A 11 -9.61 -3.40 -4.48
CA VAL A 11 -10.27 -4.42 -3.64
C VAL A 11 -9.62 -4.50 -2.27
N SER A 12 -8.29 -4.58 -2.19
CA SER A 12 -7.58 -4.62 -0.90
C SER A 12 -7.79 -3.34 -0.09
N ALA A 13 -7.80 -2.16 -0.73
CA ALA A 13 -8.10 -0.89 -0.06
C ALA A 13 -9.53 -0.86 0.49
N ARG A 14 -10.50 -1.39 -0.26
CA ARG A 14 -11.89 -1.46 0.18
C ARG A 14 -12.08 -2.43 1.35
N ALA A 15 -11.39 -3.56 1.35
CA ALA A 15 -11.41 -4.52 2.46
C ALA A 15 -10.85 -3.89 3.74
N ALA A 16 -9.68 -3.24 3.67
CA ALA A 16 -9.09 -2.54 4.80
C ALA A 16 -10.00 -1.43 5.34
N GLN A 17 -10.70 -0.70 4.46
CA GLN A 17 -11.67 0.30 4.87
C GLN A 17 -12.84 -0.32 5.66
N TRP A 18 -13.37 -1.47 5.24
CA TRP A 18 -14.47 -2.11 5.96
C TRP A 18 -14.09 -2.54 7.37
N GLU A 19 -12.90 -3.11 7.55
CA GLU A 19 -12.40 -3.47 8.88
C GLU A 19 -12.18 -2.22 9.74
N LEU A 20 -11.64 -1.15 9.16
CA LEU A 20 -11.49 0.14 9.85
C LEU A 20 -12.86 0.71 10.28
N ASP A 21 -13.86 0.67 9.41
CA ASP A 21 -15.20 1.16 9.70
C ASP A 21 -15.86 0.33 10.82
N ALA A 22 -15.66 -0.99 10.82
CA ALA A 22 -16.14 -1.88 11.89
C ALA A 22 -15.49 -1.54 13.24
N VAL A 23 -14.16 -1.41 13.28
CA VAL A 23 -13.44 -1.03 14.51
C VAL A 23 -13.85 0.37 14.98
N ALA A 24 -13.96 1.34 14.06
CA ALA A 24 -14.37 2.70 14.37
C ALA A 24 -15.80 2.77 14.92
N PHE A 25 -16.69 1.88 14.49
CA PHE A 25 -18.04 1.77 15.04
C PHE A 25 -18.04 1.24 16.49
N HIS A 26 -17.17 0.28 16.83
CA HIS A 26 -17.10 -0.31 18.17
C HIS A 26 -16.24 0.51 19.16
N LEU A 27 -15.27 1.30 18.68
CA LEU A 27 -14.34 2.06 19.50
C LEU A 27 -15.04 2.99 20.54
N PRO A 28 -16.04 3.82 20.19
CA PRO A 28 -16.68 4.72 21.16
C PRO A 28 -17.48 3.99 22.24
N ARG A 29 -17.84 2.72 21.98
CA ARG A 29 -18.61 1.88 22.90
C ARG A 29 -17.69 1.06 23.83
N GLY A 30 -16.38 1.10 23.60
CA GLY A 30 -15.42 0.24 24.30
C GLY A 30 -15.59 -1.25 23.97
N GLU A 31 -16.20 -1.56 22.82
CA GLU A 31 -16.61 -2.92 22.43
C GLU A 31 -15.62 -3.58 21.45
N ILE A 32 -14.37 -3.12 21.38
CA ILE A 32 -13.39 -3.72 20.47
C ILE A 32 -12.97 -5.09 20.99
N ARG A 33 -13.20 -6.10 20.16
CA ARG A 33 -12.78 -7.47 20.44
C ARG A 33 -11.39 -7.74 19.86
N PRO A 34 -10.63 -8.69 20.42
CA PRO A 34 -9.36 -9.11 19.84
C PRO A 34 -9.47 -9.59 18.39
N ASP A 35 -10.62 -10.16 18.01
CA ASP A 35 -10.87 -10.61 16.65
C ASP A 35 -11.05 -9.44 15.67
N ASP A 36 -11.65 -8.32 16.11
CA ASP A 36 -11.78 -7.10 15.29
C ASP A 36 -10.39 -6.49 15.02
N CYS A 37 -9.53 -6.45 16.05
CA CYS A 37 -8.14 -6.03 15.89
C CYS A 37 -7.35 -6.96 14.94
N ARG A 38 -7.61 -8.28 15.00
CA ARG A 38 -6.95 -9.24 14.13
C ARG A 38 -7.39 -9.05 12.67
N GLY A 39 -8.70 -8.95 12.42
CA GLY A 39 -9.24 -8.72 11.08
C GLY A 39 -8.69 -7.43 10.45
N LEU A 40 -8.67 -6.34 11.22
CA LEU A 40 -8.06 -5.09 10.78
C LEU A 40 -6.55 -5.23 10.48
N ALA A 41 -5.80 -5.91 11.35
CA ALA A 41 -4.36 -6.11 11.15
C ALA A 41 -4.06 -6.93 9.88
N GLU A 42 -4.83 -7.99 9.62
CA GLU A 42 -4.71 -8.82 8.44
C GLU A 42 -5.03 -8.01 7.16
N ALA A 43 -6.14 -7.26 7.16
CA ALA A 43 -6.52 -6.45 6.00
C ALA A 43 -5.51 -5.33 5.68
N LEU A 44 -4.93 -4.70 6.71
CA LEU A 44 -3.88 -3.70 6.52
C LEU A 44 -2.56 -4.31 6.01
N ALA A 45 -2.20 -5.51 6.47
CA ALA A 45 -1.03 -6.21 5.97
C ALA A 45 -1.18 -6.58 4.49
N ASP A 46 -2.35 -7.07 4.09
CA ASP A 46 -2.66 -7.39 2.69
C ASP A 46 -2.65 -6.16 1.80
N LEU A 47 -3.22 -5.04 2.26
CA LEU A 47 -3.15 -3.76 1.56
C LEU A 47 -1.69 -3.30 1.39
N ALA A 48 -0.88 -3.33 2.45
CA ALA A 48 0.52 -2.93 2.39
C ALA A 48 1.34 -3.79 1.41
N MET A 49 1.11 -5.10 1.39
CA MET A 49 1.74 -6.00 0.42
C MET A 49 1.31 -5.67 -1.01
N THR A 50 0.03 -5.38 -1.23
CA THR A 50 -0.51 -5.04 -2.55
C THR A 50 0.05 -3.70 -3.05
N MET A 51 0.10 -2.69 -2.19
CA MET A 51 0.72 -1.39 -2.49
C MET A 51 2.20 -1.53 -2.84
N ARG A 52 2.96 -2.35 -2.09
CA ARG A 52 4.38 -2.59 -2.37
C ARG A 52 4.58 -3.25 -3.74
N ARG A 53 3.75 -4.24 -4.08
CA ARG A 53 3.81 -4.88 -5.40
C ARG A 53 3.49 -3.88 -6.51
N TYR A 54 2.42 -3.09 -6.34
CA TYR A 54 2.06 -2.03 -7.29
C TYR A 54 3.20 -1.02 -7.49
N ALA A 55 3.80 -0.52 -6.40
CA ALA A 55 4.92 0.42 -6.45
C ALA A 55 6.13 -0.14 -7.20
N ASN A 56 6.56 -1.37 -6.86
CA ASN A 56 7.68 -2.04 -7.52
C ASN A 56 7.49 -2.22 -9.02
N GLU A 57 6.25 -2.33 -9.47
CA GLU A 57 5.95 -2.47 -10.89
C GLU A 57 5.84 -1.15 -11.59
N THR A 58 5.24 -0.14 -10.96
CA THR A 58 5.26 1.23 -11.50
C THR A 58 6.69 1.73 -11.72
N GLU A 59 7.61 1.44 -10.78
CA GLU A 59 9.05 1.73 -10.90
C GLU A 59 9.75 0.95 -12.02
N ARG A 60 9.25 -0.24 -12.37
CA ARG A 60 9.78 -1.03 -13.51
C ARG A 60 9.28 -0.52 -14.85
N THR A 61 8.07 0.04 -14.90
CA THR A 61 7.45 0.56 -16.12
C THR A 61 7.85 2.00 -16.46
N GLU A 62 8.22 2.81 -15.47
CA GLU A 62 8.77 4.16 -15.72
C GLU A 62 10.30 4.13 -15.60
N PRO A 63 11.06 4.34 -16.70
CA PRO A 63 12.50 4.56 -16.57
C PRO A 63 12.70 5.91 -15.89
N HIS A 64 13.08 5.89 -14.60
CA HIS A 64 13.39 7.07 -13.81
C HIS A 64 14.28 8.07 -14.60
N PRO A 65 13.75 9.22 -15.08
CA PRO A 65 14.51 10.18 -15.87
C PRO A 65 15.30 11.13 -14.94
N GLY A 66 15.81 10.61 -13.82
CA GLY A 66 16.40 11.40 -12.73
C GLY A 66 17.87 11.12 -12.45
N ARG A 67 18.45 10.06 -13.02
CA ARG A 67 19.91 9.85 -12.97
C ARG A 67 20.59 10.62 -14.11
N LEU A 68 20.30 11.91 -14.22
CA LEU A 68 21.14 12.82 -14.98
C LEU A 68 22.54 12.74 -14.38
N ALA A 69 23.47 12.28 -15.19
CA ALA A 69 24.88 12.24 -14.88
C ALA A 69 25.29 13.56 -14.24
N VAL A 70 25.71 13.51 -12.98
CA VAL A 70 26.58 14.54 -12.43
C VAL A 70 27.84 14.46 -13.26
N ARG A 71 27.92 15.29 -14.31
CA ARG A 71 29.18 15.55 -15.00
C ARG A 71 30.04 16.26 -13.96
N GLU A 72 30.93 15.52 -13.34
CA GLU A 72 32.11 16.14 -12.73
C GLU A 72 32.91 16.77 -13.87
N GLU A 73 32.75 18.08 -14.07
CA GLU A 73 33.76 18.85 -14.79
C GLU A 73 34.98 18.95 -13.88
N PRO A 74 36.16 18.44 -14.31
CA PRO A 74 37.38 18.65 -13.55
C PRO A 74 37.79 20.13 -13.66
N PRO A 75 38.19 20.79 -12.56
CA PRO A 75 38.67 22.16 -12.63
C PRO A 75 39.98 22.24 -13.43
N ALA A 76 40.09 23.31 -14.22
CA ALA A 76 41.20 23.64 -15.12
C ALA A 76 42.53 23.91 -14.41
#